data_AF-A0AAD6C9D7-F1
#
_entry.id   AF-A0AAD6C9D7-F1
#
_cell.length_a   1.000
_cell.length_b   1.000
_cell.length_c   1.000
_cell.angle_alpha   90.00
_cell.angle_beta   90.00
_cell.angle_gamma   90.00
#
_symmetry.space_group_name_H-M   'P 1'
#
loop_
_entity.id
_entity.type
_entity.pdbx_description
1 polymer ?
#
loop_
_entity_poly.entity_id
_entity_poly.type
_entity_poly.pdbx_seq_one_letter_code
_entity_poly.pdbx_strand_id
1 'polypeptide(L)'
;MDQLRKDAREALLRDPWNRPIFLAAGFTATAKNGLPELWQDVSSHDSTVHLDICETLYTAFCFVHGWDTLLPDDGGPKQLNERETEAVKNLFQWATQLALPSSAFAAAFDENVEITEEIKKAQEESRLRSVLAIQLILQLSAKAPLGLSDRSIASSPDIILAAACFTAEKDPWTTEDSYEEASMYLDVTMQGDKWNLIARLLKEKIRPLFTKTKNPAITSEGRKNFHPVPLTRFDGSVLDDEMKPWKNKDVYATRVLSWIVSQYKPTDKAHLEAHFPLLVPAILALIDDNSLTFKRMGCELFSEILKPIHHSGSDILVRTNLTSVFEDAITPCLLSLPTITPEDSSIQLLGAAYPALLSLFKTVYKTPSSKKSKDQNDKDRETYTAKMSKILRSNLISSFHHISSSTPTAISTSVSFPHPRLSTFLLEWITTFVKELGINTTKYLQEIVPVLYTTLSNPFGTAHPPLLFAAVTATKFVILNANPRIWRWRGEILGALCACWLHIVGEKHDSEKGKGDKGSPPVTELVKITKELQGAVYVLKHTLQNPVAVLNGEPDKDQLLAKQEMQQELQTLVEADSELEGLLFADVKA
;
A
#
# COMPACT_ATOMS: atom_id res chain seq x y z
N MET A 1 -44.38 -17.78 -10.88
CA MET A 1 -43.45 -16.74 -10.36
C MET A 1 -43.83 -16.30 -8.96
N ASP A 2 -45.09 -15.92 -8.70
CA ASP A 2 -45.55 -15.40 -7.41
C ASP A 2 -45.22 -16.26 -6.18
N GLN A 3 -45.34 -17.59 -6.27
CA GLN A 3 -45.00 -18.47 -5.15
C GLN A 3 -43.49 -18.49 -4.86
N LEU A 4 -42.64 -18.51 -5.90
CA LEU A 4 -41.18 -18.44 -5.72
C LEU A 4 -40.77 -17.12 -5.09
N ARG A 5 -41.40 -16.02 -5.52
CA ARG A 5 -41.19 -14.68 -4.96
C ARG A 5 -41.59 -14.60 -3.49
N LYS A 6 -42.75 -15.17 -3.14
CA LYS A 6 -43.21 -15.27 -1.76
C LYS A 6 -42.23 -16.04 -0.88
N ASP A 7 -41.79 -17.23 -1.33
CA ASP A 7 -40.81 -18.05 -0.61
C ASP A 7 -39.47 -17.31 -0.45
N ALA A 8 -39.03 -16.59 -1.49
CA ALA A 8 -37.82 -15.76 -1.48
C ALA A 8 -37.93 -14.61 -0.45
N ARG A 9 -39.09 -13.93 -0.38
CA ARG A 9 -39.36 -12.88 0.60
C ARG A 9 -39.34 -13.42 2.03
N GLU A 10 -39.96 -14.57 2.27
CA GLU A 10 -39.97 -15.23 3.58
C GLU A 10 -38.55 -15.63 4.04
N ALA A 11 -37.72 -16.13 3.13
CA ALA A 11 -36.33 -16.45 3.41
C ALA A 11 -35.51 -15.21 3.77
N LEU A 12 -35.65 -14.13 2.99
CA LEU A 12 -34.96 -12.86 3.25
C LEU A 12 -35.38 -12.21 4.57
N LEU A 13 -36.66 -12.29 4.94
CA LEU A 13 -37.15 -11.75 6.21
C LEU A 13 -36.69 -12.58 7.43
N ARG A 14 -36.39 -13.87 7.25
CA ARG A 14 -35.93 -14.75 8.32
C ARG A 14 -34.45 -14.53 8.63
N ASP A 15 -33.60 -14.68 7.63
CA ASP A 15 -32.16 -14.46 7.74
C ASP A 15 -31.61 -14.10 6.34
N PRO A 16 -31.34 -12.82 6.08
CA PRO A 16 -30.80 -12.41 4.80
C PRO A 16 -29.45 -13.03 4.48
N TRP A 17 -28.63 -13.45 5.44
CA TRP A 17 -27.27 -13.93 5.16
C TRP A 17 -27.17 -15.46 5.10
N ASN A 18 -28.11 -16.16 5.75
CA ASN A 18 -28.20 -17.62 5.76
C ASN A 18 -29.42 -18.13 4.98
N ARG A 19 -29.43 -17.83 3.68
CA ARG A 19 -30.54 -18.16 2.77
C ARG A 19 -30.33 -19.54 2.12
N PRO A 20 -31.36 -20.37 1.90
CA PRO A 20 -31.24 -21.59 1.11
C PRO A 20 -30.75 -21.31 -0.31
N ILE A 21 -29.89 -22.17 -0.86
CA ILE A 21 -29.41 -22.01 -2.25
C ILE A 21 -30.53 -22.34 -3.26
N PHE A 22 -31.54 -23.12 -2.85
CA PHE A 22 -32.65 -23.53 -3.70
C PHE A 22 -33.98 -23.59 -2.93
N LEU A 23 -35.05 -23.10 -3.57
CA LEU A 23 -36.41 -23.08 -3.04
C LEU A 23 -37.31 -24.05 -3.82
N ALA A 24 -37.34 -25.31 -3.39
CA ALA A 24 -37.97 -26.40 -4.15
C ALA A 24 -39.48 -26.20 -4.41
N ALA A 25 -40.24 -25.76 -3.40
CA ALA A 25 -41.68 -25.55 -3.53
C ALA A 25 -42.00 -24.40 -4.50
N GLY A 26 -41.37 -23.24 -4.31
CA GLY A 26 -41.44 -22.10 -5.20
C GLY A 26 -41.01 -22.40 -6.63
N PHE A 27 -39.90 -23.13 -6.82
CA PHE A 27 -39.41 -23.49 -8.15
C PHE A 27 -40.35 -24.48 -8.87
N THR A 28 -40.93 -25.43 -8.14
CA THR A 28 -41.93 -26.34 -8.74
C THR A 28 -43.14 -25.57 -9.28
N ALA A 29 -43.53 -24.49 -8.61
CA ALA A 29 -44.60 -23.60 -9.07
C ALA A 29 -44.22 -22.77 -10.32
N THR A 30 -42.94 -22.72 -10.70
CA THR A 30 -42.47 -22.06 -11.93
C THR A 30 -42.30 -23.01 -13.11
N ALA A 31 -42.79 -24.26 -13.03
CA ALA A 31 -42.61 -25.28 -14.08
C ALA A 31 -43.09 -24.88 -15.49
N LYS A 32 -43.97 -23.88 -15.62
CA LYS A 32 -44.47 -23.35 -16.90
C LYS A 32 -43.73 -22.09 -17.37
N ASN A 33 -42.80 -21.57 -16.59
CA ASN A 33 -42.06 -20.34 -16.87
C ASN A 33 -40.68 -20.69 -17.45
N GLY A 34 -40.26 -19.95 -18.48
CA GLY A 34 -38.90 -19.95 -19.00
C GLY A 34 -38.17 -18.66 -18.65
N LEU A 35 -36.97 -18.48 -19.22
CA LEU A 35 -36.16 -17.27 -19.06
C LEU A 35 -36.88 -15.98 -19.50
N PRO A 36 -37.68 -15.97 -20.60
CA PRO A 36 -38.43 -14.77 -20.98
C PRO A 36 -39.48 -14.37 -19.94
N GLU A 37 -40.19 -15.34 -19.35
CA GLU A 37 -41.17 -15.09 -18.29
C GLU A 37 -40.49 -14.62 -16.99
N LEU A 38 -39.29 -15.14 -16.69
CA LEU A 38 -38.47 -14.62 -15.59
C LEU A 38 -38.11 -13.16 -15.83
N TRP A 39 -37.62 -12.81 -17.03
CA TRP A 39 -37.29 -11.42 -17.33
C TRP A 39 -38.51 -10.50 -17.31
N GLN A 40 -39.67 -10.97 -17.78
CA GLN A 40 -40.92 -10.22 -17.68
C GLN A 40 -41.32 -9.97 -16.21
N ASP A 41 -41.14 -10.96 -15.33
CA ASP A 41 -41.36 -10.80 -13.89
C ASP A 41 -40.35 -9.80 -13.27
N VAL A 42 -39.06 -9.92 -13.59
CA VAL A 42 -38.03 -8.99 -13.08
C VAL A 42 -38.28 -7.55 -13.55
N SER A 43 -38.51 -7.36 -14.84
CA SER A 43 -38.69 -6.03 -15.45
C SER A 43 -40.00 -5.34 -15.07
N SER A 44 -41.03 -6.09 -14.64
CA SER A 44 -42.29 -5.53 -14.16
C SER A 44 -42.23 -5.05 -12.71
N HIS A 45 -41.20 -5.45 -11.95
CA HIS A 45 -41.02 -5.08 -10.54
C HIS A 45 -39.88 -4.07 -10.37
N ASP A 46 -39.93 -2.96 -11.12
CA ASP A 46 -39.01 -1.83 -10.95
C ASP A 46 -39.35 -1.07 -9.67
N SER A 47 -38.74 -1.48 -8.55
CA SER A 47 -38.92 -0.88 -7.23
C SER A 47 -37.63 -0.18 -6.78
N THR A 48 -37.79 0.98 -6.14
CA THR A 48 -36.68 1.67 -5.46
C THR A 48 -36.48 1.17 -4.03
N VAL A 49 -37.39 0.31 -3.54
CA VAL A 49 -37.34 -0.25 -2.19
C VAL A 49 -36.31 -1.39 -2.14
N HIS A 50 -35.33 -1.26 -1.25
CA HIS A 50 -34.23 -2.20 -1.11
C HIS A 50 -34.66 -3.67 -0.97
N LEU A 51 -35.65 -3.94 -0.12
CA LEU A 51 -36.16 -5.29 0.12
C LEU A 51 -36.73 -5.92 -1.15
N ASP A 52 -37.47 -5.14 -1.96
CA ASP A 52 -38.09 -5.64 -3.18
C ASP A 52 -37.04 -5.93 -4.27
N ILE A 53 -35.95 -5.13 -4.31
CA ILE A 53 -34.80 -5.39 -5.18
C ILE A 53 -34.11 -6.70 -4.78
N CYS A 54 -33.84 -6.90 -3.48
CA CYS A 54 -33.21 -8.12 -2.97
C CYS A 54 -34.11 -9.35 -3.19
N GLU A 55 -35.42 -9.21 -2.99
CA GLU A 55 -36.40 -10.24 -3.29
C GLU A 55 -36.36 -10.64 -4.78
N THR A 56 -36.34 -9.66 -5.68
CA THR A 56 -36.29 -9.90 -7.12
C THR A 56 -34.97 -10.56 -7.53
N LEU A 57 -33.84 -10.11 -6.98
CA LEU A 57 -32.52 -10.72 -7.20
C LEU A 57 -32.47 -12.17 -6.73
N TYR A 58 -32.95 -12.44 -5.52
CA TYR A 58 -32.93 -13.78 -4.93
C TYR A 58 -33.93 -14.73 -5.61
N THR A 59 -35.08 -14.21 -6.05
CA THR A 59 -36.05 -14.95 -6.88
C THR A 59 -35.41 -15.36 -8.21
N ALA A 60 -34.75 -14.44 -8.89
CA ALA A 60 -34.04 -14.72 -10.14
C ALA A 60 -32.89 -15.72 -9.93
N PHE A 61 -32.12 -15.57 -8.85
CA PHE A 61 -31.07 -16.51 -8.47
C PHE A 61 -31.61 -17.93 -8.28
N CYS A 62 -32.68 -18.10 -7.49
CA CYS A 62 -33.28 -19.41 -7.23
C CYS A 62 -33.84 -20.04 -8.51
N PHE A 63 -34.46 -19.24 -9.38
CA PHE A 63 -34.96 -19.70 -10.67
C PHE A 63 -33.81 -20.20 -11.56
N VAL A 64 -32.75 -19.41 -11.71
CA VAL A 64 -31.58 -19.75 -12.54
C VAL A 64 -30.84 -20.96 -11.96
N HIS A 65 -30.77 -21.08 -10.64
CA HIS A 65 -30.15 -22.24 -9.98
C HIS A 65 -30.86 -23.55 -10.35
N GLY A 66 -32.20 -23.56 -10.29
CA GLY A 66 -33.03 -24.70 -10.67
C GLY A 66 -33.17 -24.92 -12.18
N TRP A 67 -32.82 -23.93 -12.99
CA TRP A 67 -32.97 -24.00 -14.44
C TRP A 67 -32.02 -25.06 -15.04
N ASP A 68 -32.62 -26.00 -15.77
CA ASP A 68 -31.92 -27.07 -16.47
C ASP A 68 -31.38 -26.58 -17.82
N THR A 69 -30.08 -26.79 -18.01
CA THR A 69 -29.33 -26.38 -19.19
C THR A 69 -29.02 -27.54 -20.13
N LEU A 70 -29.42 -28.76 -19.77
CA LEU A 70 -29.19 -29.98 -20.56
C LEU A 70 -30.50 -30.49 -21.16
N LEU A 71 -30.39 -31.13 -22.33
CA LEU A 71 -31.50 -31.89 -22.91
C LEU A 71 -31.64 -33.25 -22.20
N PRO A 72 -32.86 -33.81 -22.11
CA PRO A 72 -33.06 -35.18 -21.63
C PRO A 72 -32.20 -36.20 -22.40
N ASP A 73 -31.77 -37.26 -21.72
CA ASP A 73 -31.00 -38.40 -22.28
C ASP A 73 -29.61 -38.05 -22.87
N ASP A 74 -28.81 -37.27 -22.15
CA ASP A 74 -27.44 -36.87 -22.53
C ASP A 74 -27.33 -36.10 -23.87
N GLY A 75 -28.43 -35.49 -24.32
CA GLY A 75 -28.54 -34.77 -25.61
C GLY A 75 -27.70 -33.49 -25.74
N GLY A 76 -26.80 -33.21 -24.79
CA GLY A 76 -25.95 -32.03 -24.76
C GLY A 76 -26.65 -30.77 -24.24
N PRO A 77 -26.00 -29.60 -24.32
CA PRO A 77 -26.54 -28.37 -23.79
C PRO A 77 -27.70 -27.85 -24.65
N LYS A 78 -28.78 -27.42 -23.98
CA LYS A 78 -29.95 -26.82 -24.62
C LYS A 78 -29.56 -25.50 -25.27
N GLN A 79 -29.65 -25.41 -26.59
CA GLN A 79 -29.47 -24.14 -27.31
C GLN A 79 -30.63 -23.19 -27.01
N LEU A 80 -30.29 -21.94 -26.72
CA LEU A 80 -31.27 -20.89 -26.43
C LEU A 80 -31.85 -20.31 -27.71
N ASN A 81 -33.16 -20.09 -27.71
CA ASN A 81 -33.80 -19.31 -28.77
C ASN A 81 -33.47 -17.81 -28.61
N GLU A 82 -33.86 -17.01 -29.61
CA GLU A 82 -33.57 -15.56 -29.63
C GLU A 82 -34.18 -14.83 -28.40
N ARG A 83 -35.40 -15.21 -27.98
CA ARG A 83 -36.07 -14.60 -26.83
C ARG A 83 -35.41 -14.97 -25.50
N GLU A 84 -34.98 -16.23 -25.36
CA GLU A 84 -34.23 -16.72 -24.19
C GLU A 84 -32.85 -16.04 -24.12
N THR A 85 -32.17 -15.87 -25.26
CA THR A 85 -30.88 -15.16 -25.34
C THR A 85 -31.02 -13.71 -24.93
N GLU A 86 -32.05 -13.01 -25.42
CA GLU A 86 -32.32 -11.62 -25.06
C GLU A 86 -32.69 -11.49 -23.58
N ALA A 87 -33.46 -12.43 -23.03
CA ALA A 87 -33.76 -12.46 -21.59
C ALA A 87 -32.49 -12.59 -20.74
N VAL A 88 -31.57 -13.50 -21.10
CA VAL A 88 -30.28 -13.67 -20.40
C VAL A 88 -29.43 -12.40 -20.48
N LYS A 89 -29.36 -11.77 -21.65
CA LYS A 89 -28.62 -10.51 -21.83
C LYS A 89 -29.18 -9.39 -20.94
N ASN A 90 -30.50 -9.26 -20.88
CA ASN A 90 -31.15 -8.28 -20.03
C ASN A 90 -30.95 -8.57 -18.54
N LEU A 91 -30.99 -9.84 -18.13
CA LEU A 91 -30.67 -10.26 -16.76
C LEU A 91 -29.22 -9.91 -16.38
N PHE A 92 -28.24 -10.16 -17.26
CA PHE A 92 -26.86 -9.75 -17.03
C PHE A 92 -26.73 -8.22 -16.91
N GLN A 93 -27.35 -7.47 -17.82
CA GLN A 93 -27.31 -6.00 -17.78
C GLN A 93 -27.93 -5.44 -16.49
N TRP A 94 -29.07 -5.99 -16.07
CA TRP A 94 -29.74 -5.60 -14.84
C TRP A 94 -28.91 -5.96 -13.60
N ALA A 95 -28.42 -7.19 -13.50
CA ALA A 95 -27.65 -7.65 -12.36
C ALA A 95 -26.30 -6.91 -12.23
N THR A 96 -25.61 -6.63 -13.35
CA THR A 96 -24.33 -5.89 -13.33
C THR A 96 -24.49 -4.46 -12.80
N GLN A 97 -25.59 -3.78 -13.12
CA GLN A 97 -25.90 -2.47 -12.53
C GLN A 97 -26.14 -2.54 -11.02
N LEU A 98 -26.74 -3.64 -10.55
CA LEU A 98 -27.02 -3.84 -9.12
C LEU A 98 -25.83 -4.39 -8.32
N ALA A 99 -24.85 -5.01 -8.98
CA ALA A 99 -23.67 -5.55 -8.32
C ALA A 99 -22.73 -4.46 -7.79
N LEU A 100 -22.67 -3.30 -8.46
CA LEU A 100 -21.75 -2.22 -8.10
C LEU A 100 -22.04 -1.66 -6.70
N PRO A 101 -21.02 -1.53 -5.83
CA PRO A 101 -21.17 -0.92 -4.51
C PRO A 101 -21.68 0.51 -4.58
N SER A 102 -22.59 0.88 -3.68
CA SER A 102 -23.15 2.25 -3.62
C SER A 102 -22.20 3.27 -3.02
N SER A 103 -22.51 4.56 -3.22
CA SER A 103 -21.85 5.71 -2.58
C SER A 103 -21.85 5.69 -1.05
N ALA A 104 -22.74 4.94 -0.38
CA ALA A 104 -22.76 4.80 1.08
C ALA A 104 -21.42 4.29 1.66
N PHE A 105 -20.62 3.58 0.86
CA PHE A 105 -19.29 3.13 1.26
C PHE A 105 -18.20 4.20 1.16
N ALA A 106 -18.46 5.37 0.55
CA ALA A 106 -17.48 6.45 0.47
C ALA A 106 -17.03 6.92 1.87
N ALA A 107 -17.97 6.91 2.84
CA ALA A 107 -17.69 7.22 4.24
C ALA A 107 -16.63 6.29 4.87
N ALA A 108 -16.46 5.06 4.37
CA ALA A 108 -15.44 4.14 4.88
C ALA A 108 -14.00 4.54 4.49
N PHE A 109 -13.84 5.46 3.53
CA PHE A 109 -12.54 5.94 3.04
C PHE A 109 -12.24 7.39 3.42
N ASP A 110 -13.14 8.05 4.14
CA ASP A 110 -12.96 9.41 4.66
C ASP A 110 -12.79 9.39 6.19
N GLU A 111 -11.56 9.64 6.65
CA GLU A 111 -11.22 9.68 8.07
C GLU A 111 -11.98 10.77 8.85
N ASN A 112 -12.58 11.75 8.17
CA ASN A 112 -13.30 12.85 8.79
C ASN A 112 -14.81 12.59 8.97
N VAL A 113 -15.33 11.49 8.41
CA VAL A 113 -16.76 11.17 8.44
C VAL A 113 -17.05 10.15 9.53
N GLU A 114 -17.88 10.52 10.50
CA GLU A 114 -18.40 9.58 11.49
C GLU A 114 -19.47 8.67 10.86
N ILE A 115 -19.32 7.36 11.04
CA ILE A 115 -20.25 6.37 10.49
C ILE A 115 -21.49 6.29 11.41
N THR A 116 -22.55 6.99 11.03
CA THR A 116 -23.86 6.96 11.71
C THR A 116 -24.58 5.63 11.47
N GLU A 117 -25.58 5.31 12.31
CA GLU A 117 -26.41 4.11 12.14
C GLU A 117 -27.17 4.08 10.80
N GLU A 118 -27.52 5.26 10.26
CA GLU A 118 -28.14 5.40 8.95
C GLU A 118 -27.17 5.00 7.82
N ILE A 119 -25.90 5.41 7.92
CA ILE A 119 -24.85 5.02 6.97
C ILE A 119 -24.59 3.51 7.08
N LYS A 120 -24.50 2.95 8.30
CA LYS A 120 -24.32 1.50 8.48
C LYS A 120 -25.46 0.72 7.86
N LYS A 121 -26.70 1.16 8.06
CA LYS A 121 -27.87 0.54 7.44
C LYS A 121 -27.80 0.60 5.91
N ALA A 122 -27.46 1.76 5.35
CA ALA A 122 -27.30 1.90 3.90
C ALA A 122 -26.17 1.03 3.33
N GLN A 123 -25.06 0.89 4.07
CA GLN A 123 -23.96 -0.01 3.73
C GLN A 123 -24.39 -1.47 3.77
N GLU A 124 -25.11 -1.90 4.80
CA GLU A 124 -25.65 -3.26 4.93
C GLU A 124 -26.61 -3.61 3.78
N GLU A 125 -27.54 -2.70 3.50
CA GLU A 125 -28.48 -2.81 2.39
C GLU A 125 -27.72 -2.94 1.06
N SER A 126 -26.78 -2.04 0.81
CA SER A 126 -25.95 -2.07 -0.39
C SER A 126 -25.14 -3.35 -0.51
N ARG A 127 -24.54 -3.84 0.59
CA ARG A 127 -23.77 -5.08 0.64
C ARG A 127 -24.63 -6.28 0.25
N LEU A 128 -25.80 -6.42 0.86
CA LEU A 128 -26.71 -7.53 0.58
C LEU A 128 -27.13 -7.56 -0.90
N ARG A 129 -27.52 -6.39 -1.44
CA ARG A 129 -27.90 -6.22 -2.85
C ARG A 129 -26.75 -6.59 -3.78
N SER A 130 -25.56 -6.06 -3.52
CA SER A 130 -24.35 -6.29 -4.32
C SER A 130 -23.94 -7.78 -4.31
N VAL A 131 -24.00 -8.44 -3.16
CA VAL A 131 -23.71 -9.89 -3.01
C VAL A 131 -24.72 -10.75 -3.77
N LEU A 132 -26.02 -10.48 -3.63
CA LEU A 132 -27.05 -11.22 -4.37
C LEU A 132 -26.92 -11.05 -5.89
N ALA A 133 -26.59 -9.83 -6.33
CA ALA A 133 -26.38 -9.53 -7.74
C ALA A 133 -25.16 -10.24 -8.31
N ILE A 134 -24.01 -10.26 -7.62
CA ILE A 134 -22.84 -11.00 -8.10
C ILE A 134 -23.11 -12.51 -8.10
N GLN A 135 -23.77 -13.07 -7.07
CA GLN A 135 -24.16 -14.47 -7.05
C GLN A 135 -25.03 -14.85 -8.27
N LEU A 136 -26.02 -14.01 -8.61
CA LEU A 136 -26.83 -14.20 -9.81
C LEU A 136 -25.99 -14.14 -11.10
N ILE A 137 -25.08 -13.17 -11.22
CA ILE A 137 -24.18 -13.05 -12.38
C ILE A 137 -23.32 -14.31 -12.52
N LEU A 138 -22.73 -14.79 -11.43
CA LEU A 138 -21.84 -15.95 -11.46
C LEU A 138 -22.61 -17.25 -11.79
N GLN A 139 -23.83 -17.41 -11.25
CA GLN A 139 -24.71 -18.53 -11.63
C GLN A 139 -25.13 -18.48 -13.09
N LEU A 140 -25.50 -17.29 -13.59
CA LEU A 140 -25.81 -17.08 -15.01
C LEU A 140 -24.58 -17.40 -15.88
N SER A 141 -23.39 -16.95 -15.48
CA SER A 141 -22.14 -17.24 -16.17
C SER A 141 -21.74 -18.72 -16.11
N ALA A 142 -22.14 -19.47 -15.10
CA ALA A 142 -21.90 -20.92 -15.05
C ALA A 142 -22.85 -21.70 -15.96
N LYS A 143 -24.13 -21.30 -16.01
CA LYS A 143 -25.20 -22.06 -16.67
C LYS A 143 -25.49 -21.63 -18.11
N ALA A 144 -25.58 -20.32 -18.37
CA ALA A 144 -25.99 -19.79 -19.66
C ALA A 144 -25.01 -20.06 -20.83
N PRO A 145 -23.66 -20.05 -20.65
CA PRO A 145 -22.74 -20.22 -21.79
C PRO A 145 -22.84 -21.55 -22.52
N LEU A 146 -23.40 -22.57 -21.86
CA LEU A 146 -23.63 -23.88 -22.47
C LEU A 146 -24.63 -23.78 -23.63
N GLY A 147 -25.66 -22.95 -23.50
CA GLY A 147 -26.75 -22.78 -24.48
C GLY A 147 -26.66 -21.53 -25.37
N LEU A 148 -25.74 -20.59 -25.07
CA LEU A 148 -25.59 -19.34 -25.83
C LEU A 148 -24.80 -19.53 -27.13
N SER A 149 -25.33 -19.01 -28.23
CA SER A 149 -24.65 -18.92 -29.53
C SER A 149 -23.46 -17.95 -29.49
N ASP A 150 -23.58 -16.86 -28.72
CA ASP A 150 -22.51 -15.90 -28.47
C ASP A 150 -22.08 -15.95 -26.99
N ARG A 151 -20.94 -16.61 -26.74
CA ARG A 151 -20.36 -16.74 -25.40
C ARG A 151 -19.70 -15.46 -24.90
N SER A 152 -19.47 -14.46 -25.77
CA SER A 152 -18.85 -13.19 -25.37
C SER A 152 -19.74 -12.37 -24.44
N ILE A 153 -21.04 -12.63 -24.41
CA ILE A 153 -22.02 -12.01 -23.50
C ILE A 153 -21.61 -12.22 -22.04
N ALA A 154 -21.16 -13.44 -21.68
CA ALA A 154 -20.73 -13.77 -20.33
C ALA A 154 -19.37 -13.11 -19.97
N SER A 155 -18.53 -12.84 -20.96
CA SER A 155 -17.23 -12.16 -20.78
C SER A 155 -17.28 -10.66 -21.07
N SER A 156 -18.45 -10.03 -20.94
CA SER A 156 -18.58 -8.59 -21.18
C SER A 156 -17.77 -7.77 -20.15
N PRO A 157 -17.28 -6.56 -20.51
CA PRO A 157 -16.57 -5.70 -19.57
C PRO A 157 -17.36 -5.35 -18.32
N ASP A 158 -18.69 -5.30 -18.39
CA ASP A 158 -19.58 -5.02 -17.26
C ASP A 158 -19.63 -6.16 -16.24
N ILE A 159 -19.64 -7.41 -16.72
CA ILE A 159 -19.59 -8.60 -15.86
C ILE A 159 -18.21 -8.69 -15.18
N ILE A 160 -17.14 -8.47 -15.93
CA ILE A 160 -15.78 -8.47 -15.39
C ILE A 160 -15.62 -7.33 -14.38
N LEU A 161 -16.17 -6.15 -14.65
CA LEU A 161 -16.18 -5.03 -13.71
C LEU A 161 -16.87 -5.41 -12.40
N ALA A 162 -18.09 -5.98 -12.50
CA ALA A 162 -18.86 -6.42 -11.34
C ALA A 162 -18.08 -7.45 -10.51
N ALA A 163 -17.52 -8.49 -11.13
CA ALA A 163 -16.71 -9.48 -10.43
C ALA A 163 -15.42 -8.88 -9.84
N ALA A 164 -14.74 -7.98 -10.55
CA ALA A 164 -13.53 -7.34 -10.08
C ALA A 164 -13.73 -6.50 -8.81
N CYS A 165 -14.96 -6.03 -8.55
CA CYS A 165 -15.32 -5.32 -7.32
C CYS A 165 -15.15 -6.19 -6.05
N PHE A 166 -15.22 -7.52 -6.16
CA PHE A 166 -15.18 -8.44 -5.03
C PHE A 166 -13.81 -9.13 -4.87
N THR A 167 -12.73 -8.52 -5.37
CA THR A 167 -11.40 -9.16 -5.41
C THR A 167 -10.51 -8.86 -4.19
N ALA A 168 -11.05 -8.32 -3.11
CA ALA A 168 -10.49 -8.59 -1.78
C ALA A 168 -11.48 -8.50 -0.63
N GLU A 169 -11.18 -9.33 0.35
CA GLU A 169 -11.86 -9.45 1.65
C GLU A 169 -11.82 -8.17 2.49
N LYS A 170 -10.82 -7.30 2.28
CA LYS A 170 -10.68 -6.05 3.06
C LYS A 170 -11.71 -4.99 2.69
N ASP A 171 -12.41 -5.14 1.57
CA ASP A 171 -13.40 -4.17 1.16
C ASP A 171 -14.70 -4.29 1.97
N PRO A 172 -15.30 -3.17 2.40
CA PRO A 172 -16.50 -3.21 3.25
C PRO A 172 -17.73 -3.91 2.63
N TRP A 173 -17.79 -4.00 1.30
CA TRP A 173 -18.89 -4.62 0.56
C TRP A 173 -18.66 -6.09 0.20
N THR A 174 -17.50 -6.65 0.52
CA THR A 174 -17.12 -8.01 0.14
C THR A 174 -17.37 -8.98 1.29
N THR A 175 -17.91 -10.16 0.95
CA THR A 175 -18.01 -11.33 1.84
C THR A 175 -17.02 -12.41 1.39
N GLU A 176 -16.66 -13.33 2.29
CA GLU A 176 -15.73 -14.44 2.00
C GLU A 176 -16.20 -15.26 0.78
N ASP A 177 -17.45 -15.72 0.79
CA ASP A 177 -18.05 -16.45 -0.34
C ASP A 177 -18.00 -15.65 -1.65
N SER A 178 -18.40 -14.38 -1.62
CA SER A 178 -18.38 -13.54 -2.84
C SER A 178 -16.97 -13.30 -3.37
N TYR A 179 -15.96 -13.28 -2.50
CA TYR A 179 -14.56 -13.13 -2.88
C TYR A 179 -14.05 -14.40 -3.58
N GLU A 180 -14.31 -15.57 -3.00
CA GLU A 180 -13.89 -16.85 -3.57
C GLU A 180 -14.55 -17.10 -4.93
N GLU A 181 -15.88 -16.95 -5.00
CA GLU A 181 -16.63 -17.18 -6.24
C GLU A 181 -16.21 -16.21 -7.35
N ALA A 182 -16.07 -14.91 -7.05
CA ALA A 182 -15.67 -13.92 -8.03
C ALA A 182 -14.22 -14.11 -8.50
N SER A 183 -13.31 -14.46 -7.60
CA SER A 183 -11.91 -14.73 -7.93
C SER A 183 -11.78 -15.96 -8.82
N MET A 184 -12.46 -17.06 -8.48
CA MET A 184 -12.49 -18.27 -9.31
C MET A 184 -13.06 -17.99 -10.70
N TYR A 185 -14.14 -17.22 -10.77
CA TYR A 185 -14.74 -16.82 -12.04
C TYR A 185 -13.78 -16.01 -12.92
N LEU A 186 -13.10 -15.02 -12.35
CA LEU A 186 -12.14 -14.20 -13.06
C LEU A 186 -10.95 -15.03 -13.53
N ASP A 187 -10.44 -15.94 -12.72
CA ASP A 187 -9.32 -16.81 -13.09
C ASP A 187 -9.64 -17.70 -14.31
N VAL A 188 -10.87 -18.22 -14.41
CA VAL A 188 -11.32 -18.99 -15.57
C VAL A 188 -11.54 -18.07 -16.79
N THR A 189 -12.24 -16.96 -16.60
CA THR A 189 -12.62 -16.05 -17.69
C THR A 189 -11.40 -15.36 -18.32
N MET A 190 -10.35 -15.12 -17.52
CA MET A 190 -9.11 -14.45 -17.95
C MET A 190 -8.11 -15.39 -18.65
N GLN A 191 -8.41 -16.67 -18.89
CA GLN A 191 -7.51 -17.57 -19.63
C GLN A 191 -7.50 -17.31 -21.15
N GLY A 192 -8.50 -16.58 -21.67
CA GLY A 192 -8.66 -16.24 -23.09
C GLY A 192 -8.08 -14.86 -23.46
N ASP A 193 -8.90 -14.01 -24.08
CA ASP A 193 -8.54 -12.67 -24.58
C ASP A 193 -8.40 -11.60 -23.45
N LYS A 194 -7.61 -11.93 -22.43
CA LYS A 194 -7.41 -11.16 -21.20
C LYS A 194 -7.07 -9.70 -21.46
N TRP A 195 -6.10 -9.45 -22.34
CA TRP A 195 -5.54 -8.12 -22.52
C TRP A 195 -6.47 -7.18 -23.26
N ASN A 196 -7.23 -7.67 -24.23
CA ASN A 196 -8.26 -6.87 -24.89
C ASN A 196 -9.39 -6.52 -23.92
N LEU A 197 -9.82 -7.46 -23.07
CA LEU A 197 -10.82 -7.22 -22.04
C LEU A 197 -10.35 -6.15 -21.04
N ILE A 198 -9.10 -6.24 -20.56
CA ILE A 198 -8.50 -5.21 -19.71
C ILE A 198 -8.42 -3.86 -20.44
N ALA A 199 -8.02 -3.85 -21.71
CA ALA A 199 -7.95 -2.62 -22.50
C ALA A 199 -9.33 -1.95 -22.64
N ARG A 200 -10.37 -2.73 -22.91
CA ARG A 200 -11.76 -2.25 -23.00
C ARG A 200 -12.26 -1.76 -21.65
N LEU A 201 -12.04 -2.51 -20.58
CA LEU A 201 -12.41 -2.11 -19.22
C LEU A 201 -11.76 -0.78 -18.81
N LEU A 202 -10.46 -0.61 -19.09
CA LEU A 202 -9.75 0.63 -18.83
C LEU A 202 -10.30 1.81 -19.64
N LYS A 203 -10.58 1.61 -20.93
CA LYS A 203 -11.05 2.69 -21.83
C LYS A 203 -12.52 3.05 -21.60
N GLU A 204 -13.38 2.06 -21.45
CA GLU A 204 -14.84 2.20 -21.43
C GLU A 204 -15.38 2.50 -20.03
N LYS A 205 -14.75 1.97 -18.97
CA LYS A 205 -15.29 2.02 -17.60
C LYS A 205 -14.43 2.81 -16.63
N ILE A 206 -13.12 2.57 -16.57
CA ILE A 206 -12.26 3.18 -15.54
C ILE A 206 -11.82 4.59 -15.91
N ARG A 207 -11.23 4.79 -17.10
CA ARG A 207 -10.70 6.09 -17.51
C ARG A 207 -11.75 7.22 -17.43
N PRO A 208 -13.01 7.05 -17.86
CA PRO A 208 -14.04 8.08 -17.74
C PRO A 208 -14.19 8.63 -16.32
N LEU A 209 -14.06 7.79 -15.29
CA LEU A 209 -14.20 8.20 -13.89
C LEU A 209 -13.14 9.23 -13.47
N PHE A 210 -11.95 9.16 -14.05
CA PHE A 210 -10.82 10.05 -13.72
C PHE A 210 -10.65 11.23 -14.68
N THR A 211 -11.44 11.32 -15.76
CA THR A 211 -11.27 12.37 -16.79
C THR A 211 -11.49 13.79 -16.29
N LYS A 212 -12.38 13.97 -15.30
CA LYS A 212 -12.67 15.28 -14.70
C LYS A 212 -11.54 15.74 -13.77
N THR A 213 -10.85 14.81 -13.12
CA THR A 213 -9.68 15.09 -12.28
C THR A 213 -8.43 15.28 -13.15
N LYS A 214 -8.30 16.46 -13.78
CA LYS A 214 -7.17 16.76 -14.66
C LYS A 214 -5.89 17.00 -13.87
N ASN A 215 -4.85 16.21 -14.14
CA ASN A 215 -3.51 16.50 -13.66
C ASN A 215 -2.74 17.35 -14.71
N PRO A 216 -2.26 18.56 -14.36
CA PRO A 216 -1.60 19.47 -15.30
C PRO A 216 -0.21 18.99 -15.77
N ALA A 217 0.42 18.08 -15.01
CA ALA A 217 1.76 17.54 -15.29
C ALA A 217 1.76 16.45 -16.36
N ILE A 218 0.60 16.00 -16.85
CA ILE A 218 0.47 15.01 -17.91
C ILE A 218 -0.40 15.47 -19.09
N THR A 219 -0.16 14.89 -20.27
CA THR A 219 -1.02 15.04 -21.44
C THR A 219 -2.22 14.09 -21.38
N SER A 220 -3.20 14.25 -22.28
CA SER A 220 -4.33 13.31 -22.41
C SER A 220 -3.91 11.87 -22.78
N GLU A 221 -2.69 11.71 -23.29
CA GLU A 221 -2.02 10.44 -23.57
C GLU A 221 -1.19 9.92 -22.38
N GLY A 222 -1.28 10.53 -21.21
CA GLY A 222 -0.58 10.07 -20.00
C GLY A 222 0.95 10.23 -20.05
N ARG A 223 1.49 11.10 -20.92
CA ARG A 223 2.93 11.44 -20.96
C ARG A 223 3.19 12.73 -20.19
N LYS A 224 4.43 12.99 -19.79
CA LYS A 224 4.78 14.28 -19.16
C LYS A 224 4.36 15.46 -20.03
N ASN A 225 3.66 16.42 -19.45
CA ASN A 225 3.37 17.70 -20.05
C ASN A 225 4.55 18.66 -19.80
N PHE A 226 5.18 19.15 -20.86
CA PHE A 226 6.30 20.10 -20.78
C PHE A 226 5.84 21.56 -20.60
N HIS A 227 4.54 21.81 -20.81
CA HIS A 227 3.93 23.13 -20.64
C HIS A 227 2.70 23.02 -19.72
N PRO A 228 2.90 22.65 -18.44
CA PRO A 228 1.81 22.58 -17.49
C PRO A 228 1.26 23.99 -17.26
N VAL A 229 -0.05 24.16 -17.42
CA VAL A 229 -0.73 25.35 -16.94
C VAL A 229 -0.97 25.14 -15.44
N PRO A 230 -0.37 25.96 -14.55
CA PRO A 230 -0.55 25.79 -13.12
C PRO A 230 -2.02 25.92 -12.75
N LEU A 231 -2.52 25.02 -11.91
CA LEU A 231 -3.84 25.16 -11.31
C LEU A 231 -3.86 26.41 -10.42
N THR A 232 -5.00 27.10 -10.36
CA THR A 232 -5.18 28.26 -9.50
C THR A 232 -5.03 27.85 -8.03
N ARG A 233 -4.43 28.72 -7.20
CA ARG A 233 -4.13 28.42 -5.77
C ARG A 233 -5.37 28.04 -4.94
N PHE A 234 -6.55 28.49 -5.38
CA PHE A 234 -7.84 28.00 -4.92
C PHE A 234 -8.51 27.37 -6.14
N ASP A 235 -8.45 26.05 -6.23
CA ASP A 235 -9.22 25.31 -7.21
C ASP A 235 -10.53 24.88 -6.54
N GLY A 236 -11.66 25.42 -7.03
CA GLY A 236 -12.99 25.01 -6.56
C GLY A 236 -13.27 23.53 -6.82
N SER A 237 -12.49 22.86 -7.68
CA SER A 237 -12.53 21.41 -7.89
C SER A 237 -12.28 20.59 -6.64
N VAL A 238 -11.59 21.17 -5.65
CA VAL A 238 -11.34 20.53 -4.35
C VAL A 238 -12.63 20.31 -3.58
N LEU A 239 -13.63 21.17 -3.79
CA LEU A 239 -14.93 21.15 -3.13
C LEU A 239 -16.05 20.58 -4.02
N ASP A 240 -15.74 20.27 -5.29
CA ASP A 240 -16.71 19.74 -6.24
C ASP A 240 -16.66 18.21 -6.27
N ASP A 241 -17.54 17.59 -5.47
CA ASP A 241 -17.72 16.14 -5.43
C ASP A 241 -18.04 15.52 -6.80
N GLU A 242 -18.56 16.30 -7.76
CA GLU A 242 -18.84 15.83 -9.11
C GLU A 242 -17.60 15.70 -10.00
N MET A 243 -16.47 16.31 -9.59
CA MET A 243 -15.18 16.19 -10.26
C MET A 243 -14.41 14.93 -9.87
N LYS A 244 -14.83 14.23 -8.81
CA LYS A 244 -14.21 12.99 -8.30
C LYS A 244 -15.25 11.88 -8.11
N PRO A 245 -15.93 11.43 -9.18
CA PRO A 245 -16.94 10.38 -9.08
C PRO A 245 -16.36 9.08 -8.53
N TRP A 246 -15.10 8.75 -8.85
CA TRP A 246 -14.36 7.61 -8.30
C TRP A 246 -14.19 7.61 -6.77
N LYS A 247 -14.35 8.77 -6.12
CA LYS A 247 -14.24 8.94 -4.67
C LYS A 247 -15.59 8.80 -3.98
N ASN A 248 -16.62 9.42 -4.56
CA ASN A 248 -17.90 9.64 -3.89
C ASN A 248 -19.04 8.76 -4.40
N LYS A 249 -19.01 8.38 -5.69
CA LYS A 249 -20.09 7.62 -6.36
C LYS A 249 -19.63 6.21 -6.69
N ASP A 250 -18.54 6.11 -7.44
CA ASP A 250 -17.98 4.89 -7.99
C ASP A 250 -16.79 4.40 -7.13
N VAL A 251 -17.06 4.17 -5.84
CA VAL A 251 -16.07 3.80 -4.81
C VAL A 251 -15.27 2.53 -5.13
N TYR A 252 -15.83 1.67 -5.99
CA TYR A 252 -15.18 0.46 -6.49
C TYR A 252 -14.01 0.73 -7.45
N ALA A 253 -13.85 1.96 -7.97
CA ALA A 253 -12.87 2.27 -9.00
C ALA A 253 -11.43 1.92 -8.59
N THR A 254 -11.04 2.25 -7.35
CA THR A 254 -9.71 1.96 -6.82
C THR A 254 -9.48 0.46 -6.66
N ARG A 255 -10.50 -0.30 -6.23
CA ARG A 255 -10.46 -1.76 -6.14
C ARG A 255 -10.22 -2.39 -7.50
N VAL A 256 -11.02 -2.01 -8.50
CA VAL A 256 -10.89 -2.55 -9.86
C VAL A 256 -9.54 -2.17 -10.47
N LEU A 257 -9.05 -0.95 -10.23
CA LEU A 257 -7.71 -0.53 -10.67
C LEU A 257 -6.61 -1.39 -10.02
N SER A 258 -6.72 -1.70 -8.73
CA SER A 258 -5.81 -2.61 -8.02
C SER A 258 -5.81 -4.00 -8.63
N TRP A 259 -7.00 -4.56 -8.87
CA TRP A 259 -7.14 -5.84 -9.55
C TRP A 259 -6.49 -5.81 -10.94
N ILE A 260 -6.74 -4.80 -11.77
CA ILE A 260 -6.12 -4.66 -13.10
C ILE A 260 -4.59 -4.62 -13.00
N VAL A 261 -4.04 -3.85 -12.05
CA VAL A 261 -2.58 -3.76 -11.85
C VAL A 261 -1.99 -5.11 -11.46
N SER A 262 -2.68 -5.89 -10.61
CA SER A 262 -2.24 -7.22 -10.19
C SER A 262 -2.17 -8.24 -11.33
N GLN A 263 -2.84 -7.97 -12.45
CA GLN A 263 -2.88 -8.88 -13.59
C GLN A 263 -1.59 -8.94 -14.41
N TYR A 264 -0.72 -7.93 -14.32
CA TYR A 264 0.51 -7.83 -15.12
C TYR A 264 1.66 -8.64 -14.51
N LYS A 265 2.20 -9.58 -15.28
CA LYS A 265 3.43 -10.30 -14.92
C LYS A 265 4.63 -9.70 -15.68
N PRO A 266 5.87 -9.95 -15.23
CA PRO A 266 7.07 -9.49 -15.94
C PRO A 266 7.16 -9.95 -17.41
N THR A 267 6.50 -11.05 -17.78
CA THR A 267 6.42 -11.55 -19.15
C THR A 267 5.57 -10.69 -20.08
N ASP A 268 4.67 -9.87 -19.54
CA ASP A 268 3.59 -9.21 -20.28
C ASP A 268 3.96 -7.78 -20.71
N LYS A 269 5.26 -7.53 -20.91
CA LYS A 269 5.84 -6.20 -21.14
C LYS A 269 5.10 -5.41 -22.22
N ALA A 270 4.79 -6.03 -23.36
CA ALA A 270 4.15 -5.33 -24.48
C ALA A 270 2.74 -4.82 -24.12
N HIS A 271 1.95 -5.65 -23.43
CA HIS A 271 0.60 -5.27 -22.98
C HIS A 271 0.65 -4.23 -21.87
N LEU A 272 1.58 -4.38 -20.92
CA LEU A 272 1.81 -3.39 -19.88
C LEU A 272 2.12 -2.02 -20.51
N GLU A 273 3.10 -1.94 -21.41
CA GLU A 273 3.48 -0.68 -22.06
C GLU A 273 2.35 -0.06 -22.88
N ALA A 274 1.50 -0.89 -23.51
CA ALA A 274 0.34 -0.43 -24.26
C ALA A 274 -0.77 0.14 -23.35
N HIS A 275 -0.99 -0.45 -22.18
CA HIS A 275 -2.04 -0.04 -21.24
C HIS A 275 -1.57 1.02 -20.24
N PHE A 276 -0.26 1.18 -20.04
CA PHE A 276 0.31 2.12 -19.07
C PHE A 276 -0.22 3.56 -19.20
N PRO A 277 -0.35 4.15 -20.40
CA PRO A 277 -0.98 5.47 -20.58
C PRO A 277 -2.40 5.62 -20.02
N LEU A 278 -3.15 4.52 -19.94
CA LEU A 278 -4.53 4.50 -19.42
C LEU A 278 -4.56 4.42 -17.89
N LEU A 279 -3.51 3.87 -17.27
CA LEU A 279 -3.37 3.71 -15.82
C LEU A 279 -2.80 4.97 -15.16
N VAL A 280 -1.85 5.64 -15.82
CA VAL A 280 -1.11 6.80 -15.27
C VAL A 280 -2.03 7.92 -14.74
N PRO A 281 -3.07 8.38 -15.47
CA PRO A 281 -3.94 9.43 -14.98
C PRO A 281 -4.67 9.05 -13.69
N ALA A 282 -5.14 7.81 -13.58
CA ALA A 282 -5.86 7.33 -12.40
C ALA A 282 -4.93 7.22 -11.19
N ILE A 283 -3.73 6.64 -11.37
CA ILE A 283 -2.74 6.52 -10.29
C ILE A 283 -2.31 7.91 -9.78
N LEU A 284 -2.05 8.86 -10.69
CA LEU A 284 -1.68 10.22 -10.30
C LEU A 284 -2.84 10.97 -9.62
N ALA A 285 -4.07 10.83 -10.10
CA ALA A 285 -5.24 11.42 -9.46
C ALA A 285 -5.44 10.95 -8.01
N LEU A 286 -5.08 9.69 -7.71
CA LEU A 286 -5.09 9.15 -6.35
C LEU A 286 -3.98 9.76 -5.48
N ILE A 287 -2.74 9.85 -6.00
CA ILE A 287 -1.58 10.41 -5.28
C ILE A 287 -1.78 11.92 -4.99
N ASP A 288 -2.40 12.64 -5.91
CA ASP A 288 -2.64 14.09 -5.80
C ASP A 288 -3.91 14.43 -5.00
N ASP A 289 -4.71 13.45 -4.56
CA ASP A 289 -5.94 13.72 -3.80
C ASP A 289 -5.64 14.34 -2.43
N ASN A 290 -6.61 15.03 -1.83
CA ASN A 290 -6.43 15.61 -0.50
C ASN A 290 -6.61 14.59 0.63
N SER A 291 -7.31 13.47 0.40
CA SER A 291 -7.48 12.43 1.40
C SER A 291 -6.26 11.53 1.47
N LEU A 292 -5.75 11.34 2.70
CA LEU A 292 -4.57 10.53 2.99
C LEU A 292 -4.78 9.07 2.56
N THR A 293 -5.99 8.54 2.68
CA THR A 293 -6.38 7.20 2.25
C THR A 293 -6.11 7.00 0.75
N PHE A 294 -6.56 7.92 -0.09
CA PHE A 294 -6.35 7.84 -1.53
C PHE A 294 -4.90 8.10 -1.94
N LYS A 295 -4.20 9.02 -1.26
CA LYS A 295 -2.75 9.21 -1.45
C LYS A 295 -1.96 7.92 -1.22
N ARG A 296 -2.28 7.25 -0.11
CA ARG A 296 -1.68 5.97 0.26
C ARG A 296 -1.98 4.90 -0.79
N MET A 297 -3.24 4.71 -1.15
CA MET A 297 -3.64 3.72 -2.17
C MET A 297 -2.97 4.01 -3.52
N GLY A 298 -2.84 5.27 -3.92
CA GLY A 298 -2.10 5.67 -5.12
C GLY A 298 -0.63 5.27 -5.08
N CYS A 299 0.06 5.48 -3.94
CA CYS A 299 1.44 5.06 -3.74
C CYS A 299 1.61 3.53 -3.75
N GLU A 300 0.68 2.80 -3.13
CA GLU A 300 0.66 1.33 -3.11
C GLU A 300 0.44 0.76 -4.52
N LEU A 301 -0.56 1.26 -5.25
CA LEU A 301 -0.82 0.88 -6.65
C LEU A 301 0.37 1.17 -7.56
N PHE A 302 1.01 2.31 -7.38
CA PHE A 302 2.21 2.65 -8.13
C PHE A 302 3.36 1.69 -7.83
N SER A 303 3.55 1.32 -6.56
CA SER A 303 4.55 0.33 -6.17
C SER A 303 4.29 -1.04 -6.79
N GLU A 304 3.03 -1.47 -6.87
CA GLU A 304 2.65 -2.73 -7.50
C GLU A 304 2.94 -2.75 -9.00
N ILE A 305 2.58 -1.69 -9.75
CA ILE A 305 2.85 -1.65 -11.20
C ILE A 305 4.36 -1.51 -11.51
N LEU A 306 5.15 -0.94 -10.61
CA LEU A 306 6.61 -0.86 -10.76
C LEU A 306 7.28 -2.24 -10.74
N LYS A 307 6.72 -3.24 -10.02
CA LYS A 307 7.30 -4.59 -9.95
C LYS A 307 7.44 -5.22 -11.34
N PRO A 308 6.40 -5.40 -12.17
CA PRO A 308 6.55 -5.96 -13.50
C PRO A 308 7.38 -5.05 -14.43
N ILE A 309 7.35 -3.72 -14.28
CA ILE A 309 8.21 -2.80 -15.06
C ILE A 309 9.69 -3.06 -14.79
N HIS A 310 10.07 -3.20 -13.52
CA HIS A 310 11.45 -3.45 -13.11
C HIS A 310 11.95 -4.80 -13.60
N HIS A 311 11.19 -5.87 -13.32
CA HIS A 311 11.60 -7.23 -13.67
C HIS A 311 11.58 -7.49 -15.19
N SER A 312 10.72 -6.81 -15.95
CA SER A 312 10.71 -6.93 -17.42
C SER A 312 11.78 -6.06 -18.12
N GLY A 313 12.48 -5.22 -17.36
CA GLY A 313 13.45 -4.27 -17.92
C GLY A 313 12.80 -3.26 -18.87
N SER A 314 11.56 -2.84 -18.60
CA SER A 314 10.89 -1.81 -19.38
C SER A 314 11.46 -0.43 -19.08
N ASP A 315 11.72 0.37 -20.12
CA ASP A 315 12.19 1.74 -20.03
C ASP A 315 11.06 2.77 -20.12
N ILE A 316 9.80 2.33 -20.02
CA ILE A 316 8.60 3.13 -20.25
C ILE A 316 8.60 4.44 -19.45
N LEU A 317 9.04 4.42 -18.18
CA LEU A 317 9.09 5.60 -17.30
C LEU A 317 10.06 6.67 -17.81
N VAL A 318 11.21 6.25 -18.32
CA VAL A 318 12.24 7.15 -18.88
C VAL A 318 11.78 7.67 -20.22
N ARG A 319 11.32 6.77 -21.10
CA ARG A 319 10.86 7.10 -22.46
C ARG A 319 9.67 8.07 -22.47
N THR A 320 8.80 8.01 -21.47
CA THR A 320 7.62 8.89 -21.33
C THR A 320 7.87 10.10 -20.42
N ASN A 321 9.08 10.25 -19.87
CA ASN A 321 9.46 11.27 -18.90
C ASN A 321 8.59 11.30 -17.63
N LEU A 322 7.96 10.17 -17.28
CA LEU A 322 7.08 10.09 -16.12
C LEU A 322 7.84 9.93 -14.80
N THR A 323 9.14 9.60 -14.84
CA THR A 323 9.96 9.50 -13.62
C THR A 323 9.87 10.77 -12.76
N SER A 324 10.07 11.95 -13.35
CA SER A 324 9.97 13.20 -12.59
C SER A 324 8.53 13.49 -12.15
N VAL A 325 7.53 13.11 -12.96
CA VAL A 325 6.12 13.38 -12.66
C VAL A 325 5.69 12.62 -11.40
N PHE A 326 6.03 11.34 -11.31
CA PHE A 326 5.75 10.55 -10.10
C PHE A 326 6.60 10.97 -8.91
N GLU A 327 7.87 11.34 -9.12
CA GLU A 327 8.69 11.91 -8.04
C GLU A 327 8.06 13.18 -7.46
N ASP A 328 7.63 14.11 -8.32
CA ASP A 328 7.03 15.38 -7.93
C ASP A 328 5.65 15.18 -7.27
N ALA A 329 4.88 14.17 -7.68
CA ALA A 329 3.58 13.82 -7.09
C ALA A 329 3.72 13.15 -5.70
N ILE A 330 4.69 12.25 -5.52
CA ILE A 330 4.86 11.50 -4.26
C ILE A 330 5.61 12.33 -3.21
N THR A 331 6.56 13.18 -3.61
CA THR A 331 7.39 13.95 -2.66
C THR A 331 6.57 14.77 -1.63
N PRO A 332 5.49 15.48 -2.00
CA PRO A 332 4.63 16.17 -1.05
C PRO A 332 4.00 15.26 0.03
N CYS A 333 3.78 13.98 -0.26
CA CYS A 333 3.27 13.02 0.74
C CYS A 333 4.24 12.80 1.90
N LEU A 334 5.55 13.06 1.68
CA LEU A 334 6.57 12.95 2.72
C LEU A 334 6.49 14.07 3.78
N LEU A 335 5.68 15.10 3.54
CA LEU A 335 5.46 16.23 4.44
C LEU A 335 4.21 16.05 5.32
N SER A 336 3.48 14.95 5.16
CA SER A 336 2.30 14.61 5.98
C SER A 336 2.72 14.14 7.37
N LEU A 337 3.09 15.09 8.22
CA LEU A 337 3.63 14.88 9.56
C LEU A 337 2.75 15.55 10.64
N PRO A 338 2.85 15.12 11.91
CA PRO A 338 2.33 15.88 13.04
C PRO A 338 2.95 17.29 13.12
N THR A 339 2.26 18.30 13.66
CA THR A 339 0.97 18.23 14.37
C THR A 339 -0.27 18.31 13.49
N ILE A 340 -0.11 18.58 12.19
CA ILE A 340 -1.24 18.73 11.25
C ILE A 340 -1.82 17.36 10.87
N THR A 341 -0.96 16.37 10.65
CA THR A 341 -1.38 14.99 10.33
C THR A 341 -1.28 14.12 11.59
N PRO A 342 -2.33 13.37 11.97
CA PRO A 342 -2.25 12.41 13.08
C PRO A 342 -1.14 11.38 12.88
N GLU A 343 -0.52 10.92 13.97
CA GLU A 343 0.65 10.02 13.93
C GLU A 343 0.37 8.72 13.16
N ASP A 344 -0.78 8.09 13.38
CA ASP A 344 -1.15 6.85 12.68
C ASP A 344 -1.31 7.06 11.17
N SER A 345 -2.01 8.11 10.74
CA SER A 345 -2.19 8.43 9.32
C SER A 345 -0.85 8.81 8.66
N SER A 346 0.04 9.51 9.38
CA SER A 346 1.42 9.77 8.94
C SER A 346 2.21 8.49 8.70
N ILE A 347 2.23 7.56 9.67
CA ILE A 347 2.96 6.29 9.54
C ILE A 347 2.43 5.49 8.33
N GLN A 348 1.11 5.43 8.15
CA GLN A 348 0.50 4.70 7.04
C GLN A 348 0.87 5.31 5.67
N LEU A 349 0.75 6.63 5.51
CA LEU A 349 1.06 7.29 4.24
C LEU A 349 2.56 7.25 3.93
N LEU A 350 3.42 7.58 4.89
CA LEU A 350 4.87 7.51 4.71
C LEU A 350 5.32 6.06 4.43
N GLY A 351 4.66 5.09 5.07
CA GLY A 351 4.84 3.66 4.86
C GLY A 351 4.57 3.21 3.42
N ALA A 352 3.74 3.95 2.67
CA ALA A 352 3.52 3.71 1.24
C ALA A 352 4.40 4.60 0.34
N ALA A 353 4.64 5.86 0.73
CA ALA A 353 5.35 6.84 -0.09
C ALA A 353 6.87 6.58 -0.20
N TYR A 354 7.54 6.24 0.91
CA TYR A 354 8.98 5.94 0.87
C TYR A 354 9.32 4.70 0.02
N PRO A 355 8.61 3.55 0.14
CA PRO A 355 8.84 2.41 -0.75
C PRO A 355 8.54 2.74 -2.20
N ALA A 356 7.50 3.53 -2.49
CA ALA A 356 7.14 3.91 -3.85
C ALA A 356 8.26 4.69 -4.54
N LEU A 357 8.82 5.71 -3.85
CA LEU A 357 9.96 6.48 -4.36
C LEU A 357 11.21 5.61 -4.50
N LEU A 358 11.53 4.80 -3.49
CA LEU A 358 12.69 3.92 -3.58
C LEU A 358 12.57 2.94 -4.76
N SER A 359 11.38 2.35 -4.95
CA SER A 359 11.08 1.44 -6.05
C SER A 359 11.16 2.14 -7.40
N LEU A 360 10.66 3.38 -7.52
CA LEU A 360 10.79 4.19 -8.72
C LEU A 360 12.26 4.39 -9.10
N PHE A 361 13.07 4.84 -8.15
CA PHE A 361 14.49 5.10 -8.41
C PHE A 361 15.27 3.83 -8.72
N LYS A 362 14.98 2.70 -8.04
CA LYS A 362 15.57 1.40 -8.37
C LYS A 362 15.20 0.95 -9.78
N THR A 363 13.92 1.07 -10.13
CA THR A 363 13.39 0.69 -11.46
C THR A 363 14.06 1.49 -12.57
N VAL A 364 14.31 2.78 -12.37
CA VAL A 364 14.89 3.64 -13.40
C VAL A 364 16.41 3.52 -13.50
N TYR A 365 17.12 3.50 -12.36
CA TYR A 365 18.57 3.67 -12.32
C TYR A 365 19.36 2.39 -12.00
N LYS A 366 18.75 1.37 -11.37
CA LYS A 366 19.43 0.12 -11.01
C LYS A 366 19.09 -1.05 -11.93
N THR A 367 18.12 -0.91 -12.83
CA THR A 367 17.77 -1.98 -13.78
C THR A 367 18.91 -2.20 -14.78
N PRO A 368 19.54 -3.39 -14.81
CA PRO A 368 20.63 -3.69 -15.72
C PRO A 368 20.09 -3.78 -17.15
N SER A 369 20.52 -2.87 -18.02
CA SER A 369 20.22 -2.91 -19.44
C SER A 369 21.48 -3.26 -20.20
N SER A 370 21.46 -4.37 -20.96
CA SER A 370 22.58 -4.83 -21.79
C SER A 370 22.99 -3.83 -22.88
N LYS A 371 22.18 -2.79 -23.11
CA LYS A 371 22.40 -1.75 -24.13
C LYS A 371 23.07 -0.48 -23.58
N LYS A 372 23.30 -0.36 -22.27
CA LYS A 372 23.88 0.87 -21.68
C LYS A 372 25.40 0.84 -21.72
N SER A 373 26.01 1.95 -22.18
CA SER A 373 27.45 2.16 -22.07
C SER A 373 27.89 2.29 -20.60
N LYS A 374 29.18 2.08 -20.33
CA LYS A 374 29.76 2.26 -18.99
C LYS A 374 29.49 3.67 -18.44
N ASP A 375 29.70 4.69 -19.27
CA ASP A 375 29.49 6.09 -18.89
C ASP A 375 28.03 6.39 -18.49
N GLN A 376 27.06 5.78 -19.18
CA GLN A 376 25.65 5.96 -18.83
C GLN A 376 25.30 5.26 -17.52
N ASN A 377 25.86 4.08 -17.24
CA ASN A 377 25.67 3.39 -15.97
C ASN A 377 26.26 4.19 -14.81
N ASP A 378 27.43 4.80 -14.99
CA ASP A 378 28.05 5.63 -13.95
C ASP A 378 27.21 6.90 -13.69
N LYS A 379 26.68 7.54 -14.75
CA LYS A 379 25.75 8.67 -14.62
C LYS A 379 24.43 8.29 -13.92
N ASP A 380 23.88 7.12 -14.22
CA ASP A 380 22.67 6.61 -13.56
C ASP A 380 22.92 6.35 -12.07
N ARG A 381 24.09 5.79 -11.71
CA ARG A 381 24.51 5.58 -10.31
C ARG A 381 24.69 6.90 -9.56
N GLU A 382 25.29 7.90 -10.21
CA GLU A 382 25.43 9.25 -9.64
C GLU A 382 24.06 9.90 -9.41
N THR A 383 23.17 9.82 -10.41
CA THR A 383 21.81 10.37 -10.32
C THR A 383 21.01 9.67 -9.23
N TYR A 384 21.08 8.34 -9.14
CA TYR A 384 20.46 7.56 -8.07
C TYR A 384 20.94 8.03 -6.69
N THR A 385 22.25 8.18 -6.52
CA THR A 385 22.85 8.64 -5.26
C THR A 385 22.40 10.06 -4.91
N ALA A 386 22.34 10.96 -5.89
CA ALA A 386 21.86 12.33 -5.70
C ALA A 386 20.37 12.36 -5.27
N LYS A 387 19.53 11.52 -5.89
CA LYS A 387 18.10 11.40 -5.54
C LYS A 387 17.91 10.82 -4.15
N MET A 388 18.60 9.72 -3.82
CA MET A 388 18.58 9.11 -2.49
C MET A 388 19.01 10.08 -1.39
N SER A 389 20.12 10.77 -1.61
CA SER A 389 20.63 11.73 -0.62
C SER A 389 19.71 12.93 -0.44
N LYS A 390 19.06 13.42 -1.50
CA LYS A 390 18.04 14.47 -1.40
C LYS A 390 16.89 14.03 -0.49
N ILE A 391 16.33 12.83 -0.68
CA ILE A 391 15.24 12.32 0.17
C ILE A 391 15.71 12.12 1.62
N LEU A 392 16.90 11.56 1.81
CA LEU A 392 17.48 11.37 3.15
C LEU A 392 17.59 12.70 3.91
N ARG A 393 18.14 13.73 3.28
CA ARG A 393 18.40 15.02 3.95
C ARG A 393 17.15 15.88 4.08
N SER A 394 16.51 16.14 2.95
CA SER A 394 15.41 17.11 2.87
C SER A 394 14.12 16.57 3.47
N ASN A 395 13.91 15.26 3.46
CA ASN A 395 12.67 14.66 3.95
C ASN A 395 12.93 13.81 5.21
N LEU A 396 13.76 12.78 5.21
CA LEU A 396 13.89 11.89 6.39
C LEU A 396 14.48 12.60 7.62
N ILE A 397 15.71 13.15 7.50
CA ILE A 397 16.41 13.81 8.60
C ILE A 397 15.65 15.08 9.02
N SER A 398 15.20 15.88 8.06
CA SER A 398 14.38 17.07 8.33
C SER A 398 13.08 16.73 9.07
N SER A 399 12.35 15.69 8.64
CA SER A 399 11.12 15.24 9.32
C SER A 399 11.40 14.73 10.72
N PHE A 400 12.50 13.99 10.90
CA PHE A 400 12.91 13.51 12.22
C PHE A 400 13.14 14.68 13.17
N HIS A 401 13.86 15.71 12.74
CA HIS A 401 14.05 16.92 13.53
C HIS A 401 12.75 17.70 13.76
N HIS A 402 11.84 17.73 12.78
CA HIS A 402 10.56 18.41 12.93
C HIS A 402 9.70 17.79 14.05
N ILE A 403 9.59 16.46 14.07
CA ILE A 403 8.75 15.75 15.05
C ILE A 403 9.46 15.54 16.40
N SER A 404 10.78 15.71 16.45
CA SER A 404 11.59 15.62 17.67
C SER A 404 11.88 17.04 18.15
N SER A 405 11.02 17.58 19.03
CA SER A 405 11.13 18.99 19.40
C SER A 405 12.18 19.25 20.47
N SER A 406 12.99 20.28 20.25
CA SER A 406 13.38 21.24 21.26
C SER A 406 12.23 22.22 21.49
N THR A 407 11.30 21.90 22.39
CA THR A 407 10.36 22.90 22.92
C THR A 407 11.15 24.04 23.55
N PRO A 408 11.01 25.31 23.10
CA PRO A 408 11.81 26.44 23.61
C PRO A 408 11.46 26.87 25.05
N THR A 409 10.47 26.24 25.69
CA THR A 409 9.84 26.71 26.92
C THR A 409 10.18 25.89 28.17
N ALA A 410 11.12 24.94 28.11
CA ALA A 410 11.54 24.20 29.29
C ALA A 410 13.06 24.22 29.46
N ILE A 411 13.47 24.36 30.71
CA ILE A 411 14.83 24.45 31.27
C ILE A 411 15.67 23.17 31.03
N SER A 412 15.25 22.28 30.13
CA SER A 412 15.86 20.98 29.87
C SER A 412 16.67 21.00 28.56
N THR A 413 17.93 20.60 28.64
CA THR A 413 18.86 20.42 27.51
C THR A 413 18.62 19.13 26.71
N SER A 414 17.60 18.34 27.06
CA SER A 414 17.34 17.03 26.47
C SER A 414 16.31 17.11 25.34
N VAL A 415 16.57 16.42 24.22
CA VAL A 415 15.64 16.29 23.09
C VAL A 415 14.38 15.53 23.52
N SER A 416 13.20 15.99 23.12
CA SER A 416 11.94 15.28 23.37
C SER A 416 11.45 14.54 22.13
N PHE A 417 10.85 13.36 22.33
CA PHE A 417 10.24 12.52 21.30
C PHE A 417 8.74 12.36 21.54
N PRO A 418 7.91 13.36 21.19
CA PRO A 418 6.46 13.30 21.41
C PRO A 418 5.76 12.23 20.57
N HIS A 419 6.36 11.82 19.45
CA HIS A 419 5.85 10.81 18.52
C HIS A 419 6.85 9.66 18.35
N PRO A 420 7.09 8.85 19.40
CA PRO A 420 8.19 7.88 19.41
C PRO A 420 8.00 6.75 18.39
N ARG A 421 6.75 6.40 18.02
CA ARG A 421 6.48 5.40 16.96
C ARG A 421 6.87 5.95 15.60
N LEU A 422 6.51 7.19 15.31
CA LEU A 422 6.92 7.85 14.06
C LEU A 422 8.43 8.10 14.01
N SER A 423 9.07 8.51 15.12
CA SER A 423 10.53 8.63 15.19
C SER A 423 11.24 7.30 14.93
N THR A 424 10.70 6.19 15.46
CA THR A 424 11.20 4.83 15.20
C THR A 424 11.11 4.52 13.71
N PHE A 425 9.93 4.73 13.11
CA PHE A 425 9.68 4.52 11.69
C PHE A 425 10.65 5.32 10.81
N LEU A 426 10.88 6.61 11.11
CA LEU A 426 11.81 7.44 10.34
C LEU A 426 13.26 6.95 10.46
N LEU A 427 13.70 6.48 11.63
CA LEU A 427 15.04 5.91 11.81
C LEU A 427 15.24 4.58 11.06
N GLU A 428 14.22 3.74 10.98
CA GLU A 428 14.23 2.53 10.15
C GLU A 428 14.40 2.87 8.66
N TRP A 429 13.73 3.94 8.20
CA TRP A 429 13.91 4.43 6.83
C TRP A 429 15.26 5.11 6.60
N ILE A 430 15.78 5.89 7.56
CA ILE A 430 17.16 6.40 7.51
C ILE A 430 18.14 5.24 7.36
N THR A 431 17.97 4.18 8.14
CA THR A 431 18.77 2.95 8.05
C THR A 431 18.70 2.33 6.66
N THR A 432 17.50 2.24 6.08
CA THR A 432 17.29 1.70 4.73
C THR A 432 18.02 2.56 3.69
N PHE A 433 17.91 3.88 3.75
CA PHE A 433 18.58 4.79 2.83
C PHE A 433 20.11 4.79 3.00
N VAL A 434 20.62 4.65 4.22
CA VAL A 434 22.06 4.47 4.49
C VAL A 434 22.60 3.21 3.81
N LYS A 435 21.88 2.09 3.90
CA LYS A 435 22.24 0.85 3.17
C LYS A 435 22.25 1.06 1.66
N GLU A 436 21.25 1.78 1.13
CA GLU A 436 21.14 2.06 -0.31
C GLU A 436 22.23 3.00 -0.84
N LEU A 437 22.70 3.95 -0.03
CA LEU A 437 23.79 4.87 -0.37
C LEU A 437 25.17 4.21 -0.29
N GLY A 438 25.33 3.19 0.55
CA GLY A 438 26.60 2.52 0.77
C GLY A 438 27.68 3.52 1.20
N ILE A 439 28.85 3.45 0.56
CA ILE A 439 30.00 4.32 0.84
C ILE A 439 29.69 5.83 0.74
N ASN A 440 28.68 6.22 -0.05
CA ASN A 440 28.29 7.63 -0.15
C ASN A 440 27.71 8.20 1.15
N THR A 441 27.32 7.34 2.10
CA THR A 441 26.92 7.73 3.47
C THR A 441 27.97 8.60 4.16
N THR A 442 29.26 8.39 3.85
CA THR A 442 30.38 9.19 4.41
C THR A 442 30.22 10.70 4.24
N LYS A 443 29.48 11.15 3.20
CA LYS A 443 29.23 12.57 2.90
C LYS A 443 28.22 13.22 3.85
N TYR A 444 27.42 12.42 4.53
CA TYR A 444 26.25 12.88 5.30
C TYR A 444 26.38 12.58 6.81
N LEU A 445 27.55 12.15 7.26
CA LEU A 445 27.80 11.84 8.68
C LEU A 445 27.48 13.03 9.60
N GLN A 446 27.76 14.25 9.16
CA GLN A 446 27.48 15.46 9.93
C GLN A 446 25.98 15.68 10.20
N GLU A 447 25.10 15.18 9.33
CA GLU A 447 23.65 15.28 9.49
C GLU A 447 23.09 14.03 10.21
N ILE A 448 23.67 12.85 9.98
CA ILE A 448 23.18 11.59 10.52
C ILE A 448 23.61 11.38 11.99
N VAL A 449 24.86 11.66 12.34
CA VAL A 449 25.39 11.38 13.69
C VAL A 449 24.64 12.15 14.77
N PRO A 450 24.28 13.45 14.61
CA PRO A 450 23.48 14.16 15.61
C PRO A 450 22.11 13.51 15.88
N VAL A 451 21.45 12.97 14.85
CA VAL A 451 20.17 12.24 14.98
C VAL A 451 20.36 11.00 15.85
N LEU A 452 21.41 10.23 15.60
CA LEU A 452 21.73 9.02 16.38
C LEU A 452 22.13 9.36 17.81
N TYR A 453 22.98 10.37 17.98
CA TYR A 453 23.46 10.82 19.28
C TYR A 453 22.30 11.26 20.18
N THR A 454 21.44 12.16 19.69
CA THR A 454 20.32 12.70 20.46
C THR A 454 19.29 11.64 20.82
N THR A 455 19.11 10.62 19.97
CA THR A 455 18.20 9.51 20.25
C THR A 455 18.76 8.56 21.32
N LEU A 456 20.03 8.15 21.18
CA LEU A 456 20.65 7.18 22.09
C LEU A 456 21.02 7.78 23.45
N SER A 457 21.40 9.05 23.50
CA SER A 457 21.74 9.73 24.76
C SER A 457 20.52 10.23 25.55
N ASN A 458 19.30 10.03 25.04
CA ASN A 458 18.09 10.51 25.69
C ASN A 458 17.86 9.79 27.03
N PRO A 459 17.75 10.53 28.16
CA PRO A 459 17.53 9.94 29.48
C PRO A 459 16.21 9.17 29.61
N PHE A 460 15.23 9.47 28.76
CA PHE A 460 13.92 8.79 28.72
C PHE A 460 13.82 7.76 27.59
N GLY A 461 14.93 7.41 26.93
CA GLY A 461 14.93 6.46 25.81
C GLY A 461 14.39 5.07 26.19
N THR A 462 14.57 4.65 27.44
CA THR A 462 14.07 3.36 27.97
C THR A 462 12.54 3.27 27.97
N ALA A 463 11.83 4.40 27.96
CA ALA A 463 10.35 4.43 27.90
C ALA A 463 9.79 3.96 26.55
N HIS A 464 10.57 4.00 25.47
CA HIS A 464 10.19 3.43 24.18
C HIS A 464 11.35 2.63 23.55
N PRO A 465 11.55 1.37 24.00
CA PRO A 465 12.64 0.50 23.52
C PRO A 465 12.74 0.34 21.99
N PRO A 466 11.64 0.28 21.19
CA PRO A 466 11.74 0.18 19.73
C PRO A 466 12.56 1.31 19.09
N LEU A 467 12.46 2.55 19.61
CA LEU A 467 13.23 3.68 19.12
C LEU A 467 14.74 3.49 19.36
N LEU A 468 15.10 2.97 20.54
CA LEU A 468 16.49 2.63 20.84
C LEU A 468 17.02 1.53 19.93
N PHE A 469 16.25 0.47 19.68
CA PHE A 469 16.64 -0.58 18.72
C PHE A 469 16.87 -0.02 17.32
N ALA A 470 15.96 0.82 16.83
CA ALA A 470 16.11 1.47 15.53
C ALA A 470 17.37 2.35 15.47
N ALA A 471 17.65 3.12 16.54
CA ALA A 471 18.84 3.98 16.61
C ALA A 471 20.16 3.18 16.71
N VAL A 472 20.20 2.10 17.47
CA VAL A 472 21.39 1.21 17.55
C VAL A 472 21.62 0.51 16.21
N THR A 473 20.55 0.04 15.57
CA THR A 473 20.62 -0.58 14.24
C THR A 473 21.12 0.42 13.20
N ALA A 474 20.58 1.63 13.18
CA ALA A 474 21.04 2.72 12.31
C ALA A 474 22.53 3.02 12.53
N THR A 475 22.97 3.12 13.79
CA THR A 475 24.38 3.32 14.16
C THR A 475 25.28 2.23 13.58
N LYS A 476 24.92 0.95 13.72
CA LYS A 476 25.67 -0.17 13.12
C LYS A 476 25.81 -0.01 11.60
N PHE A 477 24.72 0.26 10.90
CA PHE A 477 24.76 0.40 9.44
C PHE A 477 25.51 1.66 9.00
N VAL A 478 25.47 2.75 9.76
CA VAL A 478 26.30 3.93 9.50
C VAL A 478 27.78 3.59 9.65
N ILE A 479 28.18 2.87 10.70
CA ILE A 479 29.57 2.43 10.89
C ILE A 479 30.04 1.57 9.70
N LEU A 480 29.25 0.55 9.34
CA LEU A 480 29.58 -0.38 8.26
C LEU A 480 29.74 0.32 6.91
N ASN A 481 28.80 1.22 6.57
CA ASN A 481 28.78 1.89 5.27
C ASN A 481 29.71 3.11 5.19
N ALA A 482 30.02 3.74 6.32
CA ALA A 482 30.88 4.93 6.38
C ALA A 482 32.27 4.65 6.98
N ASN A 483 32.69 3.38 6.99
CA ASN A 483 33.95 2.92 7.58
C ASN A 483 35.19 3.76 7.21
N PRO A 484 35.35 4.35 6.00
CA PRO A 484 36.56 5.11 5.70
C PRO A 484 36.65 6.46 6.41
N ARG A 485 35.54 6.97 6.96
CA ARG A 485 35.50 8.27 7.66
C ARG A 485 34.92 8.21 9.08
N ILE A 486 34.45 7.04 9.52
CA ILE A 486 33.78 6.89 10.81
C ILE A 486 34.70 7.19 12.00
N TRP A 487 36.01 7.03 11.84
CA TRP A 487 37.01 7.29 12.89
C TRP A 487 36.97 8.73 13.44
N ARG A 488 36.52 9.69 12.62
CA ARG A 488 36.34 11.10 13.03
C ARG A 488 35.17 11.31 13.98
N TRP A 489 34.18 10.42 13.93
CA TRP A 489 32.93 10.47 14.69
C TRP A 489 32.91 9.46 15.84
N ARG A 490 34.05 8.79 16.12
CA ARG A 490 34.12 7.72 17.11
C ARG A 490 33.75 8.21 18.51
N GLY A 491 34.14 9.44 18.86
CA GLY A 491 33.87 10.03 20.17
C GLY A 491 32.39 10.25 20.39
N GLU A 492 31.70 10.87 19.42
CA GLU A 492 30.26 11.10 19.47
C GLU A 492 29.49 9.78 19.49
N ILE A 493 29.88 8.80 18.65
CA ILE A 493 29.23 7.50 18.62
C ILE A 493 29.42 6.76 19.95
N LEU A 494 30.64 6.73 20.49
CA LEU A 494 30.92 6.11 21.79
C LEU A 494 30.16 6.81 22.91
N GLY A 495 30.16 8.14 22.94
CA GLY A 495 29.41 8.93 23.92
C GLY A 495 27.92 8.61 23.91
N ALA A 496 27.31 8.51 22.73
CA ALA A 496 25.92 8.13 22.56
C ALA A 496 25.62 6.70 23.07
N LEU A 497 26.47 5.73 22.73
CA LEU A 497 26.32 4.34 23.15
C LEU A 497 26.52 4.17 24.66
N CYS A 498 27.51 4.87 25.24
CA CYS A 498 27.77 4.87 26.68
C CYS A 498 26.61 5.50 27.46
N ALA A 499 26.11 6.65 27.02
CA ALA A 499 24.94 7.29 27.64
C ALA A 499 23.71 6.37 27.63
N CYS A 500 23.40 5.76 26.48
CA CYS A 500 22.30 4.79 26.36
C CYS A 500 22.45 3.62 27.33
N TRP A 501 23.66 3.08 27.44
CA TRP A 501 23.97 1.99 28.35
C TRP A 501 23.73 2.36 29.82
N LEU A 502 24.24 3.51 30.25
CA LEU A 502 24.09 3.98 31.63
C LEU A 502 22.62 4.21 31.99
N HIS A 503 21.81 4.77 31.07
CA HIS A 503 20.37 4.90 31.27
C HIS A 503 19.68 3.54 31.45
N ILE A 504 20.08 2.52 30.69
CA ILE A 504 19.55 1.15 30.83
C ILE A 504 19.97 0.50 32.15
N VAL A 505 21.22 0.71 32.58
CA VAL A 505 21.71 0.20 33.87
C VAL A 505 20.97 0.85 35.03
N GLY A 506 20.76 2.16 34.98
CA GLY A 506 19.94 2.91 35.94
C GLY A 506 18.52 2.36 36.05
N GLU A 507 17.83 2.16 34.91
CA GLU A 507 16.47 1.61 34.86
C GLU A 507 16.38 0.19 35.45
N LYS A 508 17.39 -0.66 35.19
CA LYS A 508 17.48 -2.00 35.79
C LYS A 508 17.61 -1.92 37.31
N HIS A 509 18.47 -1.04 37.81
CA HIS A 509 18.64 -0.85 39.26
C HIS A 509 17.38 -0.32 39.94
N ASP A 510 16.63 0.57 39.31
CA ASP A 510 15.37 1.08 39.86
C ASP A 510 14.27 0.01 39.86
N SER A 511 14.24 -0.83 38.83
CA SER A 511 13.36 -2.00 38.75
C SER A 511 13.66 -3.02 39.85
N GLU A 512 14.93 -3.33 40.10
CA GLU A 512 15.38 -4.24 41.18
C GLU A 512 15.04 -3.70 42.59
N LYS A 513 15.08 -2.39 42.77
CA LYS A 513 14.74 -1.72 44.05
C LYS A 513 13.24 -1.51 44.26
N GLY A 514 12.39 -2.03 43.36
CA GLY A 514 10.94 -1.87 43.44
C GLY A 514 10.45 -0.43 43.27
N LYS A 515 11.28 0.44 42.66
CA LYS A 515 10.95 1.84 42.33
C LYS A 515 10.48 2.01 40.87
N GLY A 516 10.37 0.92 40.12
CA GLY A 516 9.93 0.94 38.73
C GLY A 516 8.54 1.55 38.58
N ASP A 517 8.39 2.48 37.65
CA ASP A 517 7.10 3.09 37.33
C ASP A 517 6.22 2.09 36.55
N LYS A 518 4.90 2.30 36.55
CA LYS A 518 3.90 1.41 35.90
C LYS A 518 4.00 1.31 34.37
N GLY A 519 5.03 1.90 33.76
CA GLY A 519 5.36 1.84 32.33
C GLY A 519 6.80 1.43 32.02
N SER A 520 7.55 0.91 33.00
CA SER A 520 8.93 0.43 32.78
C SER A 520 8.97 -0.73 31.77
N PRO A 521 9.96 -0.75 30.86
CA PRO A 521 10.06 -1.80 29.85
C PRO A 521 10.38 -3.16 30.50
N PRO A 522 9.94 -4.29 29.92
CA PRO A 522 10.28 -5.60 30.42
C PRO A 522 11.80 -5.80 30.50
N VAL A 523 12.30 -6.38 31.59
CA VAL A 523 13.74 -6.67 31.78
C VAL A 523 14.33 -7.44 30.58
N THR A 524 13.54 -8.32 29.96
CA THR A 524 13.94 -9.07 28.77
C THR A 524 14.24 -8.19 27.56
N GLU A 525 13.55 -7.07 27.42
CA GLU A 525 13.73 -6.11 26.32
C GLU A 525 14.98 -5.26 26.54
N LEU A 526 15.20 -4.80 27.78
CA LEU A 526 16.43 -4.12 28.17
C LEU A 526 17.67 -5.00 27.94
N VAL A 527 17.60 -6.29 28.27
CA VAL A 527 18.70 -7.25 28.01
C VAL A 527 18.98 -7.39 26.51
N LYS A 528 17.95 -7.37 25.66
CA LYS A 528 18.13 -7.39 24.21
C LYS A 528 18.83 -6.11 23.72
N ILE A 529 18.43 -4.93 24.18
CA ILE A 529 19.09 -3.67 23.81
C ILE A 529 20.55 -3.66 24.26
N THR A 530 20.85 -4.12 25.49
CA THR A 530 22.21 -4.28 26.01
C THR A 530 23.09 -5.09 25.02
N LYS A 531 22.59 -6.21 24.48
CA LYS A 531 23.30 -7.01 23.48
C LYS A 531 23.49 -6.27 22.16
N GLU A 532 22.47 -5.55 21.70
CA GLU A 532 22.56 -4.76 20.47
C GLU A 532 23.60 -3.65 20.58
N LEU A 533 23.68 -2.96 21.74
CA LEU A 533 24.69 -1.95 22.04
C LEU A 533 26.10 -2.52 22.03
N GLN A 534 26.33 -3.67 22.69
CA GLN A 534 27.60 -4.39 22.64
C GLN A 534 27.99 -4.71 21.20
N GLY A 535 27.04 -5.19 20.39
CA GLY A 535 27.26 -5.43 18.97
C GLY A 535 27.65 -4.16 18.19
N ALA A 536 27.10 -2.99 18.53
CA ALA A 536 27.45 -1.73 17.87
C ALA A 536 28.88 -1.29 18.23
N VAL A 537 29.27 -1.41 19.50
CA VAL A 537 30.64 -1.15 19.96
C VAL A 537 31.61 -2.13 19.31
N TYR A 538 31.27 -3.41 19.22
CA TYR A 538 32.09 -4.40 18.54
C TYR A 538 32.33 -4.02 17.07
N VAL A 539 31.28 -3.67 16.33
CA VAL A 539 31.39 -3.25 14.93
C VAL A 539 32.25 -1.99 14.79
N LEU A 540 32.11 -1.01 15.70
CA LEU A 540 32.96 0.18 15.74
C LEU A 540 34.43 -0.20 15.99
N LYS A 541 34.73 -0.97 17.02
CA LYS A 541 36.09 -1.43 17.35
C LYS A 541 36.72 -2.16 16.17
N HIS A 542 36.00 -3.13 15.59
CA HIS A 542 36.47 -3.89 14.44
C HIS A 542 36.77 -2.96 13.24
N THR A 543 35.92 -1.97 12.99
CA THR A 543 36.12 -0.99 11.91
C THR A 543 37.35 -0.11 12.14
N LEU A 544 37.59 0.33 13.37
CA LEU A 544 38.76 1.16 13.72
C LEU A 544 40.07 0.35 13.72
N GLN A 545 40.03 -0.93 14.09
CA GLN A 545 41.19 -1.82 14.06
C GLN A 545 41.65 -2.17 12.64
N ASN A 546 40.73 -2.11 11.67
CA ASN A 546 40.94 -2.47 10.27
C ASN A 546 40.74 -1.26 9.35
N PRO A 547 41.66 -0.27 9.38
CA PRO A 547 41.55 0.94 8.57
C PRO A 547 41.63 0.63 7.07
N VAL A 548 40.75 1.26 6.29
CA VAL A 548 40.56 0.99 4.85
C VAL A 548 41.16 2.09 3.96
N ALA A 549 41.37 3.31 4.47
CA ALA A 549 41.77 4.44 3.64
C ALA A 549 43.28 4.44 3.35
N VAL A 550 43.63 4.19 2.10
CA VAL A 550 44.96 4.42 1.54
C VAL A 550 44.90 5.74 0.75
N LEU A 551 45.49 6.80 1.29
CA LEU A 551 45.65 8.08 0.61
C LEU A 551 47.01 8.06 -0.10
N ASN A 552 47.01 8.16 -1.43
CA ASN A 552 48.24 8.21 -2.25
C ASN A 552 49.22 7.03 -2.04
N GLY A 553 48.70 5.83 -1.72
CA GLY A 553 49.53 4.65 -1.46
C GLY A 553 49.98 4.47 -0.01
N GLU A 554 49.71 5.44 0.88
CA GLU A 554 49.98 5.32 2.32
C GLU A 554 48.69 5.31 3.16
N PRO A 555 48.66 4.61 4.31
CA PRO A 555 47.51 4.66 5.21
C PRO A 555 47.30 6.08 5.76
N ASP A 556 46.05 6.51 5.88
CA ASP A 556 45.70 7.78 6.52
C ASP A 556 46.27 7.85 7.95
N LYS A 557 47.17 8.81 8.21
CA LYS A 557 47.88 8.96 9.49
C LYS A 557 46.91 9.18 10.65
N ASP A 558 45.85 9.95 10.44
CA ASP A 558 44.88 10.23 11.50
C ASP A 558 44.04 8.99 11.82
N GLN A 559 43.76 8.16 10.80
CA GLN A 559 43.09 6.88 11.00
C GLN A 559 43.97 5.87 11.75
N LEU A 560 45.28 5.88 11.49
CA LEU A 560 46.25 5.08 12.26
C LEU A 560 46.37 5.55 13.71
N LEU A 561 46.38 6.86 13.96
CA LEU A 561 46.36 7.43 15.31
C LEU A 561 45.10 6.98 16.06
N ALA A 562 43.92 7.10 15.44
CA ALA A 562 42.67 6.61 16.04
C ALA A 562 42.72 5.11 16.37
N LYS A 563 43.39 4.28 15.55
CA LYS A 563 43.61 2.86 15.85
C LYS A 563 44.53 2.65 17.07
N GLN A 564 45.60 3.44 17.20
CA GLN A 564 46.55 3.34 18.30
C GLN A 564 45.96 3.81 19.63
N GLU A 565 45.22 4.92 19.61
CA GLU A 565 44.65 5.55 20.81
C GLU A 565 43.41 4.83 21.33
N MET A 566 42.68 4.12 20.47
CA MET A 566 41.38 3.50 20.82
C MET A 566 41.41 2.68 22.11
N GLN A 567 42.40 1.80 22.31
CA GLN A 567 42.44 0.95 23.50
C GLN A 567 42.58 1.80 24.78
N GLN A 568 43.38 2.86 24.72
CA GLN A 568 43.58 3.78 25.83
C GLN A 568 42.33 4.64 26.07
N GLU A 569 41.67 5.11 25.01
CA GLU A 569 40.39 5.84 25.09
C GLU A 569 39.32 5.00 25.81
N LEU A 570 39.15 3.74 25.41
CA LEU A 570 38.18 2.82 26.03
C LEU A 570 38.51 2.55 27.51
N GLN A 571 39.79 2.37 27.83
CA GLN A 571 40.24 2.17 29.20
C GLN A 571 39.95 3.40 30.07
N THR A 572 40.19 4.60 29.55
CA THR A 572 39.91 5.87 30.23
C THR A 572 38.42 6.04 30.55
N LEU A 573 37.53 5.60 29.64
CA LEU A 573 36.09 5.62 29.88
C LEU A 573 35.66 4.66 31.00
N VAL A 574 36.22 3.44 31.06
CA VAL A 574 35.91 2.49 32.14
C VAL A 574 36.50 2.95 33.49
N GLU A 575 37.66 3.60 33.48
CA GLU A 575 38.23 4.21 34.68
C GLU A 575 37.37 5.37 35.21
N ALA A 576 36.70 6.11 34.31
CA ALA A 576 35.76 7.16 34.69
C ALA A 576 34.43 6.58 35.22
N ASP A 577 33.94 5.48 34.66
CA ASP A 577 32.73 4.78 35.09
C ASP A 577 32.83 3.27 34.86
N SER A 578 32.92 2.49 35.95
CA SER A 578 33.05 1.04 35.91
C SER A 578 31.84 0.32 35.31
N GLU A 579 30.66 0.95 35.28
CA GLU A 579 29.46 0.34 34.69
C GLU A 579 29.60 0.14 33.17
N LEU A 580 30.53 0.87 32.52
CA LEU A 580 30.81 0.78 31.09
C LEU A 580 31.64 -0.45 30.69
N GLU A 581 32.26 -1.16 31.64
CA GLU A 581 33.09 -2.33 31.34
C GLU A 581 32.31 -3.39 30.56
N GLY A 582 31.07 -3.65 30.99
CA GLY A 582 30.15 -4.58 30.33
C GLY A 582 29.70 -4.17 28.93
N LEU A 583 29.87 -2.90 28.54
CA LEU A 583 29.62 -2.41 27.18
C LEU A 583 30.87 -2.50 26.31
N LEU A 584 31.99 -1.97 26.81
CA LEU A 584 33.19 -1.68 26.01
C LEU A 584 34.11 -2.90 25.83
N PHE A 585 34.06 -3.85 26.76
CA PHE A 585 34.89 -5.06 26.79
C PHE A 585 34.10 -6.36 26.72
N ALA A 586 32.82 -6.32 26.37
CA ALA A 586 32.02 -7.53 26.17
C ALA A 586 32.57 -8.43 25.06
N ASP A 587 32.66 -9.73 25.35
CA ASP A 587 32.94 -10.78 24.36
C ASP A 587 31.70 -11.02 23.49
N VAL A 588 31.57 -10.25 22.42
CA VAL A 588 30.55 -10.48 21.39
C VAL A 588 31.02 -11.61 20.48
N LYS A 589 30.42 -12.80 20.60
CA LYS A 589 30.65 -13.89 19.63
C LYS A 589 30.13 -13.44 18.26
N ALA A 590 31.02 -13.43 17.27
CA ALA A 590 30.75 -13.07 15.88
C ALA A 590 29.74 -14.02 15.21
#